data_AF-A0A241VKJ2-F1
#
_entry.id   AF-A0A241VKJ2-F1
#
_cell.length_a   1.000
_cell.length_b   1.000
_cell.length_c   1.000
_cell.angle_alpha   90.00
_cell.angle_beta   90.00
_cell.angle_gamma   90.00
#
_symmetry.space_group_name_H-M   'P 1'
#
loop_
_entity.id
_entity.type
_entity.pdbx_description
1 polymer ?
#
loop_
_entity_poly.entity_id
_entity_poly.type
_entity_poly.pdbx_seq_one_letter_code
_entity_poly.pdbx_strand_id
1 'polypeptide(L)' 'MGELNLYGVYVPILLIQSILAYVLLKIVMIGTDRLVEQGWIAWPSIFNLCLYVVLLFLVHGLFILCAI' A
#
# COMPACT_ATOMS: atom_id res chain seq x y z
N MET A 1 19.69 -7.49 1.80
CA MET A 1 19.30 -7.63 0.39
C MET A 1 18.07 -6.76 0.10
N GLY A 2 18.16 -5.46 0.42
CA GLY A 2 17.01 -4.53 0.43
C GLY A 2 17.22 -3.28 -0.43
N GLU A 3 18.21 -3.35 -1.31
CA GLU A 3 18.65 -2.24 -2.15
C GLU A 3 18.58 -2.72 -3.59
N LEU A 4 17.74 -2.08 -4.39
CA LEU A 4 17.71 -2.28 -5.83
C LEU A 4 18.68 -1.26 -6.44
N ASN A 5 19.78 -1.75 -7.02
CA ASN A 5 20.70 -0.90 -7.75
C ASN A 5 20.16 -0.71 -9.16
N LEU A 6 19.44 0.39 -9.38
CA LEU A 6 18.98 0.80 -10.70
C LEU A 6 20.03 1.74 -11.31
N TYR A 7 20.84 1.25 -12.25
CA TYR A 7 21.81 2.07 -12.98
C TYR A 7 22.73 2.93 -12.08
N GLY A 8 23.17 2.40 -10.93
CA GLY A 8 24.04 3.10 -9.98
C GLY A 8 23.29 3.88 -8.89
N VAL A 9 21.96 3.93 -8.92
CA VAL A 9 21.12 4.54 -7.87
C VAL A 9 20.57 3.45 -6.96
N TYR A 10 20.89 3.53 -5.68
CA TYR A 10 20.40 2.63 -4.64
C TYR A 10 19.00 3.04 -4.22
N VAL A 11 17.99 2.31 -4.71
CA VAL A 11 16.60 2.52 -4.32
C VAL A 11 16.22 1.53 -3.22
N PRO A 12 15.78 2.01 -2.04
CA PRO A 12 15.21 1.18 -1.01
C PRO A 12 14.03 0.38 -1.54
N ILE A 13 14.05 -0.93 -1.35
CA ILE A 13 12.92 -1.80 -1.71
C ILE A 13 11.63 -1.36 -1.00
N LEU A 14 11.76 -0.76 0.20
CA LEU A 14 10.67 -0.18 0.98
C LEU A 14 9.98 0.98 0.26
N LEU A 15 10.72 1.80 -0.51
CA LEU A 15 10.13 2.88 -1.32
C LEU A 15 9.29 2.32 -2.46
N ILE A 16 9.76 1.24 -3.09
CA ILE A 16 9.00 0.57 -4.15
C ILE A 16 7.74 -0.07 -3.56
N GLN A 17 7.86 -0.71 -2.40
CA GLN A 17 6.73 -1.32 -1.68
C GLN A 17 5.69 -0.27 -1.25
N SER A 18 6.11 0.91 -0.77
CA SER A 18 5.17 1.96 -0.37
C SER A 18 4.44 2.57 -1.56
N ILE A 19 5.13 2.76 -2.70
CA ILE A 19 4.49 3.20 -3.95
C ILE A 19 3.47 2.15 -4.43
N LEU A 20 3.82 0.86 -4.42
CA LEU A 20 2.90 -0.23 -4.76
C LEU A 20 1.68 -0.27 -3.83
N ALA A 21 1.88 -0.18 -2.52
CA ALA A 21 0.80 -0.15 -1.53
C ALA A 21 -0.11 1.07 -1.73
N TYR A 22 0.44 2.22 -2.12
CA TYR A 22 -0.35 3.42 -2.41
C TYR A 22 -1.20 3.27 -3.69
N VAL A 23 -0.66 2.65 -4.74
CA VAL A 23 -1.43 2.35 -5.97
C VAL A 23 -2.57 1.38 -5.66
N LEU A 24 -2.33 0.34 -4.87
CA LEU A 24 -3.37 -0.57 -4.41
C LEU A 24 -4.43 0.15 -3.57
N LEU A 25 -4.00 1.04 -2.67
CA LEU A 25 -4.92 1.86 -1.88
C LEU A 25 -5.81 2.70 -2.77
N LYS A 26 -5.27 3.35 -3.82
CA LYS A 26 -6.06 4.12 -4.79
C LYS A 26 -7.15 3.26 -5.45
N ILE A 27 -6.85 2.02 -5.79
CA ILE A 27 -7.84 1.09 -6.39
C ILE A 27 -8.92 0.74 -5.36
N VAL A 28 -8.52 0.41 -4.13
CA VAL A 28 -9.46 0.10 -3.04
C VAL A 28 -10.31 1.33 -2.70
N MET A 29 -9.74 2.52 -2.75
CA MET A 29 -10.45 3.78 -2.53
C MET A 29 -11.55 4.01 -3.57
N ILE A 30 -11.37 3.63 -4.84
CA ILE A 30 -12.45 3.75 -5.85
C ILE A 30 -13.68 2.92 -5.46
N GLY A 31 -13.48 1.72 -4.93
CA GLY A 31 -14.58 0.88 -4.43
C GLY A 31 -15.14 1.36 -3.10
N THR A 32 -14.27 1.85 -2.22
CA THR A 32 -14.61 2.34 -0.88
C THR A 32 -15.34 3.67 -0.94
N ASP A 33 -15.05 4.55 -1.91
CA ASP A 33 -15.68 5.87 -2.04
C ASP A 33 -17.20 5.74 -2.16
N ARG A 34 -17.67 4.73 -2.91
CA ARG A 34 -19.10 4.42 -3.02
C ARG A 34 -19.72 3.96 -1.70
N LEU A 35 -18.96 3.26 -0.87
CA LEU A 35 -19.41 2.84 0.47
C LEU A 35 -19.37 4.00 1.48
N VAL A 36 -18.40 4.91 1.33
CA VAL A 36 -18.33 6.17 2.10
C VAL A 36 -19.52 7.06 1.76
N GLU A 37 -19.87 7.21 0.48
CA GLU A 37 -21.04 7.97 0.01
C GLU A 37 -22.36 7.42 0.58
N GLN A 38 -22.44 6.10 0.80
CA GLN A 38 -23.58 5.45 1.45
C GLN A 38 -23.66 5.70 2.96
N GLY A 39 -22.74 6.50 3.53
CA GLY A 39 -22.76 6.88 4.94
C GLY A 39 -22.30 5.79 5.90
N TRP A 40 -21.72 4.69 5.38
CA TRP A 40 -21.25 3.58 6.22
C TRP A 40 -19.95 3.90 6.99
N ILE A 41 -19.19 4.91 6.54
CA ILE A 41 -17.89 5.24 7.12
C ILE A 41 -17.95 6.64 7.71
N ALA A 42 -17.97 6.71 9.04
CA ALA A 42 -18.03 7.98 9.77
C ALA A 42 -16.79 8.87 9.56
N TRP A 43 -15.60 8.28 9.34
CA TRP A 43 -14.32 8.99 9.20
C TRP A 43 -13.48 8.40 8.07
N PRO A 44 -13.66 8.86 6.81
CA PRO A 44 -13.01 8.26 5.65
C PRO A 44 -11.47 8.36 5.69
N SER A 45 -10.90 9.45 6.21
CA SER A 45 -9.44 9.59 6.33
C SER A 45 -8.79 8.55 7.24
N ILE A 46 -9.41 8.20 8.37
CA ILE A 46 -8.89 7.19 9.30
C ILE A 46 -9.01 5.80 8.68
N PHE A 47 -10.13 5.53 8.00
CA PHE A 47 -10.34 4.27 7.30
C PHE A 47 -9.30 4.04 6.20
N ASN A 48 -9.01 5.05 5.39
CA ASN A 48 -8.01 5.00 4.33
C ASN A 48 -6.59 4.79 4.88
N LEU A 49 -6.25 5.44 6.01
CA LEU A 49 -4.97 5.21 6.70
C LEU A 49 -4.85 3.76 7.20
N CYS A 50 -5.92 3.22 7.79
CA CYS A 50 -5.92 1.85 8.28
C CYS A 50 -5.76 0.85 7.12
N LEU A 51 -6.51 1.03 6.03
CA LEU A 51 -6.37 0.23 4.82
C LEU A 51 -4.96 0.32 4.23
N TYR A 52 -4.36 1.50 4.22
CA TYR A 52 -3.01 1.69 3.74
C TYR A 52 -1.99 0.90 4.55
N VAL A 53 -2.07 0.95 5.88
CA VAL A 53 -1.17 0.18 6.77
C VAL A 53 -1.33 -1.32 6.55
N VAL A 54 -2.57 -1.81 6.42
CA VAL A 54 -2.85 -3.23 6.14
C VAL A 54 -2.27 -3.65 4.78
N LEU A 55 -2.48 -2.84 3.73
CA LEU A 55 -1.93 -3.08 2.40
C LEU A 55 -0.40 -3.08 2.40
N LEU A 56 0.22 -2.16 3.13
CA LEU A 56 1.67 -2.08 3.25
C LEU A 56 2.23 -3.32 3.95
N PHE A 57 1.59 -3.78 5.03
CA PHE A 57 1.94 -5.05 5.69
C PHE A 57 1.76 -6.26 4.76
N LEU A 58 0.70 -6.29 3.95
CA LEU A 58 0.44 -7.36 2.98
C LEU A 58 1.51 -7.40 1.89
N VAL A 59 1.83 -6.25 1.29
CA VAL A 59 2.88 -6.12 0.27
C VAL A 59 4.24 -6.50 0.84
N HIS A 60 4.54 -6.07 2.07
CA HIS A 60 5.78 -6.43 2.76
C HIS A 60 5.85 -7.93 3.08
N GLY A 61 4.77 -8.51 3.59
CA GLY A 61 4.67 -9.94 3.87
C GLY A 61 4.78 -10.79 2.61
N LEU A 62 4.13 -10.39 1.52
CA LEU A 62 4.24 -11.06 0.22
C LEU A 62 5.67 -10.98 -0.34
N PHE A 63 6.35 -9.84 -0.16
CA PHE A 63 7.74 -9.68 -0.54
C PHE A 63 8.65 -10.62 0.25
N ILE A 64 8.45 -10.76 1.56
CA ILE A 64 9.20 -11.71 2.40
C ILE A 64 8.92 -13.15 1.98
N LEU A 65 7.66 -13.51 1.75
CA LEU A 65 7.26 -14.87 1.32
C LEU A 65 7.80 -15.24 -0.06
N CYS A 66 7.86 -14.29 -1.00
CA CYS A 66 8.41 -14.52 -2.33
C CYS A 66 9.96 -14.52 -2.35
N ALA A 67 10.60 -13.93 -1.34
CA ALA A 67 12.06 -13.88 -1.20
C ALA A 67 12.66 -15.05 -0.38
N ILE A 68 11.81 -15.93 0.15
CA ILE A 68 12.15 -17.18 0.85
C ILE A 68 12.11 -18.35 -0.15
#